data_AF-A0A965ZG56-F1
#
_entry.id   AF-A0A965ZG56-F1
#
_cell.length_a   1.000
_cell.length_b   1.000
_cell.length_c   1.000
_cell.angle_alpha   90.00
_cell.angle_beta   90.00
_cell.angle_gamma   90.00
#
_symmetry.space_group_name_H-M   'P 1'
#
loop_
_entity.id
_entity.type
_entity.pdbx_description
1 polymer ?
#
loop_
_entity_poly.entity_id
_entity_poly.type
_entity_poly.pdbx_seq_one_letter_code
_entity_poly.pdbx_strand_id
1 'polypeptide(L)'
;MKKAIIVGASGLIGGELLNLLLESSDYQEVISISRKEIPVEHKKLVEVIIDFDELDKHAASFNGDVVFCCIGTTQKKTPDKGVYRKIEYHYPVQLGQIAKANGIKQFHYVSSIGADPNSSNFYTRNKGEAEKALEHLNLPCLHVYRPSALTGERTESRPMEAVVAKIMKVINPLLLGSLKKYRSIPGATVARAMYKQSLKSDTGLFIHPSDHINNLA
;
A
#
# COMPACT_ATOMS: atom_id res chain seq x y z
N MET A 1 -3.32 20.87 9.08
CA MET A 1 -3.85 19.50 9.02
C MET A 1 -3.83 19.05 7.58
N LYS A 2 -3.41 17.81 7.32
CA LYS A 2 -3.24 17.25 5.98
C LYS A 2 -4.55 16.64 5.47
N LYS A 3 -4.67 16.48 4.15
CA LYS A 3 -5.67 15.65 3.48
C LYS A 3 -5.01 14.37 2.97
N ALA A 4 -5.54 13.21 3.36
CA ALA A 4 -5.07 11.92 2.87
C ALA A 4 -5.94 11.45 1.71
N ILE A 5 -5.32 10.84 0.70
CA ILE A 5 -5.99 9.99 -0.27
C ILE A 5 -5.54 8.55 0.00
N ILE A 6 -6.48 7.63 0.15
CA ILE A 6 -6.19 6.21 0.37
C ILE A 6 -6.84 5.37 -0.72
N VAL A 7 -6.03 4.52 -1.36
CA VAL A 7 -6.47 3.54 -2.35
C VAL A 7 -6.29 2.16 -1.77
N GLY A 8 -7.35 1.34 -1.78
CA GLY A 8 -7.32 -0.01 -1.21
C GLY A 8 -7.59 -0.05 0.29
N ALA A 9 -8.41 0.87 0.81
CA ALA A 9 -8.79 0.96 2.22
C ALA A 9 -9.60 -0.25 2.74
N SER A 10 -10.16 -1.10 1.86
CA SER A 10 -10.79 -2.37 2.27
C SER A 10 -9.80 -3.54 2.46
N GLY A 11 -8.52 -3.34 2.12
CA GLY A 11 -7.47 -4.33 2.32
C GLY A 11 -6.92 -4.33 3.76
N LEU A 12 -6.12 -5.34 4.11
CA LEU A 12 -5.56 -5.47 5.47
C LEU A 12 -4.79 -4.23 5.93
N ILE A 13 -3.83 -3.75 5.13
CA ILE A 13 -3.04 -2.56 5.50
C ILE A 13 -3.88 -1.29 5.36
N GLY A 14 -4.67 -1.21 4.28
CA GLY A 14 -5.49 -0.04 3.99
C GLY A 14 -6.56 0.23 5.05
N GLY A 15 -7.19 -0.81 5.60
CA GLY A 15 -8.22 -0.66 6.62
C GLY A 15 -7.65 -0.20 7.95
N GLU A 16 -6.53 -0.79 8.38
CA GLU A 16 -5.78 -0.34 9.56
C GLU A 16 -5.32 1.11 9.40
N LEU A 17 -4.82 1.48 8.22
CA LEU A 17 -4.39 2.84 7.92
C LEU A 17 -5.57 3.81 7.90
N LEU A 18 -6.71 3.42 7.32
CA LEU A 18 -7.92 4.25 7.31
C LEU A 18 -8.33 4.61 8.75
N ASN A 19 -8.38 3.63 9.65
CA ASN A 19 -8.73 3.88 11.05
C ASN A 19 -7.77 4.89 11.71
N LEU A 20 -6.45 4.70 11.54
CA LEU A 20 -5.44 5.63 12.07
C LEU A 20 -5.63 7.05 11.53
N LEU A 21 -5.90 7.20 10.23
CA LEU A 21 -6.10 8.50 9.59
C LEU A 21 -7.39 9.19 10.06
N LEU A 22 -8.47 8.45 10.25
CA LEU A 22 -9.75 9.01 10.69
C LEU A 22 -9.67 9.49 12.15
N GLU A 23 -8.97 8.76 13.01
CA GLU A 23 -8.78 9.10 14.43
C GLU A 23 -7.77 10.23 14.66
N SER A 24 -6.78 10.37 13.77
CA SER A 24 -5.68 11.33 13.93
C SER A 24 -6.12 12.80 13.79
N SER A 25 -5.65 13.67 14.68
CA SER A 25 -5.80 15.13 14.56
C SER A 25 -4.88 15.75 13.50
N ASP A 26 -3.87 15.01 13.00
CA ASP A 26 -2.99 15.48 11.93
C ASP A 26 -3.70 15.56 10.58
N TYR A 27 -4.78 14.78 10.42
CA TYR A 27 -5.60 14.71 9.22
C TYR A 27 -6.99 15.30 9.44
N GLN A 28 -7.40 16.19 8.54
CA GLN A 28 -8.73 16.81 8.55
C GLN A 28 -9.73 16.10 7.63
N GLU A 29 -9.25 15.41 6.61
CA GLU A 29 -10.05 14.73 5.60
C GLU A 29 -9.30 13.50 5.06
N VAL A 30 -10.04 12.43 4.80
CA VAL A 30 -9.54 11.19 4.23
C VAL A 30 -10.42 10.83 3.04
N ILE A 31 -9.87 10.93 1.83
CA ILE A 31 -10.52 10.56 0.58
C ILE A 31 -10.21 9.08 0.31
N SER A 32 -11.21 8.22 0.44
CA SER A 32 -11.09 6.80 0.11
C SER A 32 -11.51 6.57 -1.34
N ILE A 33 -10.59 6.07 -2.16
CA ILE A 33 -10.85 5.74 -3.56
C ILE A 33 -10.93 4.21 -3.70
N SER A 34 -12.10 3.74 -4.09
CA SER A 34 -12.44 2.32 -4.12
C SER A 34 -13.41 2.00 -5.25
N ARG A 35 -13.62 0.71 -5.51
CA ARG A 35 -14.63 0.23 -6.48
C ARG A 35 -16.02 0.04 -5.85
N LYS A 36 -16.09 0.11 -4.53
CA LYS A 36 -17.27 -0.17 -3.71
C LYS A 36 -17.12 0.58 -2.39
N GLU A 37 -18.26 1.00 -1.83
CA GLU A 37 -18.33 1.61 -0.51
C GLU A 37 -17.72 0.70 0.57
N ILE A 38 -17.15 1.34 1.57
CA ILE A 38 -16.61 0.70 2.76
C ILE A 38 -17.64 0.92 3.88
N PRO A 39 -17.98 -0.10 4.69
CA PRO A 39 -18.97 0.03 5.77
C PRO A 39 -18.40 0.80 6.97
N VAL A 40 -17.96 2.03 6.76
CA VAL A 40 -17.37 2.93 7.75
C VAL A 40 -17.98 4.30 7.57
N GLU A 41 -18.63 4.83 8.61
CA GLU A 41 -19.12 6.19 8.62
C GLU A 41 -18.24 7.06 9.50
N HIS A 42 -17.71 8.16 8.95
CA HIS A 42 -16.92 9.10 9.72
C HIS A 42 -16.94 10.50 9.11
N LYS A 43 -17.00 11.54 9.95
CA LYS A 43 -17.09 12.95 9.50
C LYS A 43 -15.93 13.44 8.62
N LYS A 44 -14.77 12.77 8.68
CA LYS A 44 -13.59 13.07 7.86
C LYS A 44 -13.52 12.24 6.58
N LEU A 45 -14.33 11.19 6.47
CA LEU A 45 -14.27 10.25 5.35
C LEU A 45 -15.09 10.79 4.18
N VAL A 46 -14.45 10.86 3.02
CA VAL A 46 -15.10 11.11 1.74
C VAL A 46 -14.82 9.91 0.85
N GLU A 47 -15.86 9.24 0.39
CA GLU A 47 -15.72 8.09 -0.51
C GLU A 47 -15.89 8.52 -1.97
N VAL A 48 -14.96 8.09 -2.82
CA VAL A 48 -15.00 8.30 -4.26
C VAL A 48 -14.99 6.92 -4.92
N ILE A 49 -16.17 6.50 -5.37
CA ILE A 49 -16.37 5.20 -6.00
C ILE A 49 -16.09 5.33 -7.50
N ILE A 50 -15.10 4.61 -8.00
CA ILE A 50 -14.65 4.69 -9.40
C ILE A 50 -14.41 3.32 -10.01
N ASP A 51 -14.45 3.28 -11.35
CA ASP A 51 -13.75 2.25 -12.11
C ASP A 51 -12.28 2.63 -12.26
N PHE A 52 -11.38 1.74 -11.85
CA PHE A 52 -9.94 1.99 -11.96
C PHE A 52 -9.44 1.94 -13.41
N ASP A 53 -10.19 1.31 -14.33
CA ASP A 53 -9.90 1.41 -15.76
C ASP A 53 -10.17 2.82 -16.32
N GLU A 54 -10.84 3.68 -15.55
CA GLU A 54 -11.16 5.07 -15.93
C GLU A 54 -10.51 6.12 -14.99
N LEU A 55 -9.39 5.77 -14.33
CA LEU A 55 -8.68 6.65 -13.37
C LEU A 55 -8.48 8.09 -13.87
N ASP A 56 -8.14 8.27 -15.14
CA ASP A 56 -7.86 9.58 -15.73
C ASP A 56 -9.08 10.51 -15.70
N LYS A 57 -10.30 9.96 -15.84
CA LYS A 57 -11.55 10.74 -15.75
C LYS A 57 -11.81 11.28 -14.34
N HIS A 58 -11.17 10.67 -13.34
CA HIS A 58 -11.31 11.00 -11.93
C HIS A 58 -10.09 11.71 -11.36
N ALA A 59 -9.14 12.17 -12.19
CA ALA A 59 -7.93 12.85 -11.74
C ALA A 59 -8.22 14.05 -10.82
N ALA A 60 -9.32 14.78 -11.06
CA ALA A 60 -9.74 15.90 -10.20
C ALA A 60 -10.10 15.49 -8.76
N SER A 61 -10.50 14.24 -8.54
CA SER A 61 -10.80 13.69 -7.21
C SER A 61 -9.54 13.44 -6.37
N PHE A 62 -8.35 13.43 -6.99
CA PHE A 62 -7.07 13.25 -6.31
C PHE A 62 -6.55 14.60 -5.79
N ASN A 63 -7.30 15.22 -4.88
CA ASN A 63 -6.93 16.47 -4.24
C ASN A 63 -6.54 16.23 -2.77
N GLY A 64 -5.24 16.15 -2.50
CA GLY A 64 -4.74 15.94 -1.15
C GLY A 64 -3.23 16.16 -1.02
N ASP A 65 -2.72 16.01 0.19
CA ASP A 65 -1.31 16.21 0.50
C ASP A 65 -0.49 14.92 0.38
N VAL A 66 -1.13 13.77 0.61
CA VAL A 66 -0.51 12.45 0.68
C VAL A 66 -1.39 11.41 0.01
N VAL A 67 -0.82 10.59 -0.89
CA VAL A 67 -1.47 9.38 -1.43
C VAL A 67 -0.90 8.13 -0.76
N PHE A 68 -1.79 7.27 -0.27
CA PHE A 68 -1.47 5.93 0.19
C PHE A 68 -2.02 4.90 -0.79
N CYS A 69 -1.14 4.26 -1.55
CA CYS A 69 -1.47 3.21 -2.49
C CYS A 69 -1.28 1.83 -1.83
N CYS A 70 -2.37 1.30 -1.27
CA CYS A 70 -2.44 -0.01 -0.62
C CYS A 70 -3.11 -1.08 -1.52
N ILE A 71 -3.22 -0.81 -2.82
CA ILE A 71 -3.89 -1.70 -3.76
C ILE A 71 -3.06 -2.96 -4.02
N GLY A 72 -3.77 -4.09 -4.15
CA GLY A 72 -3.19 -5.36 -4.55
C GLY A 72 -4.24 -6.45 -4.64
N THR A 73 -3.87 -7.57 -5.24
CA THR A 73 -4.71 -8.75 -5.41
C THR A 73 -3.89 -10.03 -5.20
N THR A 74 -4.55 -11.18 -5.33
CA THR A 74 -3.89 -12.50 -5.35
C THR A 74 -4.24 -13.23 -6.63
N GLN A 75 -3.36 -14.12 -7.06
CA GLN A 75 -3.62 -14.96 -8.24
C GLN A 75 -4.89 -15.80 -8.07
N LYS A 76 -5.23 -16.19 -6.82
CA LYS A 76 -6.49 -16.88 -6.51
C LYS A 76 -7.73 -16.01 -6.80
N LYS A 77 -7.69 -14.72 -6.46
CA LYS A 77 -8.80 -13.78 -6.69
C LYS A 77 -8.85 -13.26 -8.12
N THR A 78 -7.69 -13.14 -8.75
CA THR A 78 -7.51 -12.58 -10.08
C THR A 78 -6.63 -13.55 -10.89
N PRO A 79 -7.21 -14.66 -11.39
CA PRO A 79 -6.46 -15.66 -12.15
C PRO A 79 -6.08 -15.15 -13.54
N ASP A 80 -6.84 -14.21 -14.10
CA ASP A 80 -6.49 -13.53 -15.34
C ASP A 80 -5.23 -12.68 -15.16
N LYS A 81 -4.18 -13.00 -15.93
CA LYS A 81 -2.87 -12.34 -15.80
C LYS A 81 -2.88 -10.88 -16.25
N GLY A 82 -3.74 -10.52 -17.21
CA GLY A 82 -3.89 -9.15 -17.69
C GLY A 82 -4.51 -8.26 -16.61
N VAL A 83 -5.62 -8.70 -16.03
CA VAL A 83 -6.28 -8.02 -14.90
C VAL A 83 -5.37 -7.99 -13.68
N TYR A 84 -4.66 -9.08 -13.39
CA TYR A 84 -3.68 -9.13 -12.29
C TYR A 84 -2.59 -8.07 -12.49
N ARG A 85 -2.05 -7.95 -13.71
CA ARG A 85 -1.04 -6.94 -14.04
C ARG A 85 -1.60 -5.52 -13.96
N LYS A 86 -2.86 -5.29 -14.38
CA LYS A 86 -3.50 -3.97 -14.20
C LYS A 86 -3.48 -3.55 -12.73
N ILE A 87 -3.89 -4.44 -11.83
CA ILE A 87 -3.99 -4.17 -10.39
C ILE A 87 -2.62 -4.00 -9.74
N GLU A 88 -1.65 -4.88 -10.03
CA GLU A 88 -0.34 -4.88 -9.37
C GLU A 88 0.66 -3.87 -9.94
N TYR A 89 0.49 -3.46 -11.21
CA TYR A 89 1.43 -2.60 -11.93
C TYR A 89 0.77 -1.34 -12.52
N HIS A 90 -0.23 -1.47 -13.42
CA HIS A 90 -0.74 -0.29 -14.14
C HIS A 90 -1.41 0.73 -13.23
N TYR A 91 -2.34 0.31 -12.35
CA TYR A 91 -3.06 1.24 -11.48
C TYR A 91 -2.12 1.98 -10.51
N PRO A 92 -1.18 1.32 -9.79
CA PRO A 92 -0.20 2.04 -8.98
C PRO A 92 0.58 3.11 -9.75
N VAL A 93 1.02 2.80 -10.97
CA VAL A 93 1.78 3.75 -11.81
C VAL A 93 0.91 4.92 -12.26
N GLN A 94 -0.31 4.66 -12.72
CA GLN A 94 -1.27 5.71 -13.09
C GLN A 94 -1.62 6.61 -11.90
N LEU A 95 -1.83 6.03 -10.71
CA LEU A 95 -2.04 6.78 -9.48
C LEU A 95 -0.85 7.70 -9.16
N GLY A 96 0.38 7.21 -9.35
CA GLY A 96 1.59 8.03 -9.21
C GLY A 96 1.65 9.17 -10.23
N GLN A 97 1.26 8.92 -11.48
CA GLN A 97 1.22 9.94 -12.53
C GLN A 97 0.19 11.04 -12.21
N ILE A 98 -1.01 10.65 -11.77
CA ILE A 98 -2.05 11.59 -11.32
C ILE A 98 -1.57 12.38 -10.10
N ALA A 99 -0.96 11.71 -9.12
CA ALA A 99 -0.42 12.38 -7.94
C ALA A 99 0.64 13.43 -8.31
N LYS A 100 1.53 13.12 -9.25
CA LYS A 100 2.50 14.07 -9.78
C LYS A 100 1.83 15.24 -10.49
N ALA A 101 0.88 14.97 -11.38
CA ALA A 101 0.19 15.99 -12.16
C ALA A 101 -0.58 16.97 -11.26
N ASN A 102 -1.13 16.48 -10.14
CA ASN A 102 -1.85 17.28 -9.16
C ASN A 102 -0.95 17.93 -8.10
N GLY A 103 0.38 17.78 -8.20
CA GLY A 103 1.32 18.38 -7.25
C GLY A 103 1.26 17.80 -5.83
N ILE A 104 0.82 16.54 -5.69
CA ILE A 104 0.77 15.87 -4.39
C ILE A 104 2.20 15.62 -3.88
N LYS A 105 2.44 15.96 -2.61
CA LYS A 105 3.78 16.03 -2.04
C LYS A 105 4.36 14.67 -1.67
N GLN A 106 3.52 13.72 -1.29
CA GLN A 106 3.97 12.42 -0.80
C GLN A 106 3.15 11.28 -1.42
N PHE A 107 3.86 10.25 -1.88
CA PHE A 107 3.25 9.02 -2.38
C PHE A 107 3.83 7.83 -1.62
N HIS A 108 2.95 7.05 -1.00
CA HIS A 108 3.30 5.87 -0.22
C HIS A 108 2.78 4.63 -0.92
N TYR A 109 3.66 3.77 -1.39
CA TYR A 109 3.32 2.56 -2.14
C TYR A 109 3.61 1.28 -1.34
N VAL A 110 2.59 0.43 -1.16
CA VAL A 110 2.77 -0.91 -0.59
C VAL A 110 3.18 -1.89 -1.69
N SER A 111 4.45 -2.24 -1.66
CA SER A 111 5.06 -3.27 -2.50
C SER A 111 5.19 -4.60 -1.73
N SER A 112 6.27 -5.35 -1.94
CA SER A 112 6.54 -6.62 -1.26
C SER A 112 8.03 -6.91 -1.16
N ILE A 113 8.39 -7.76 -0.20
CA ILE A 113 9.74 -8.30 -0.14
C ILE A 113 10.08 -9.07 -1.42
N GLY A 114 11.29 -8.85 -1.94
CA GLY A 114 11.76 -9.50 -3.15
C GLY A 114 11.23 -8.92 -4.45
N ALA A 115 10.51 -7.78 -4.41
CA ALA A 115 10.16 -7.01 -5.60
C ALA A 115 11.41 -6.72 -6.44
N ASP A 116 11.39 -7.19 -7.69
CA ASP A 116 12.50 -7.10 -8.63
C ASP A 116 11.94 -7.18 -10.06
N PRO A 117 12.11 -6.16 -10.91
CA PRO A 117 11.59 -6.16 -12.29
C PRO A 117 12.16 -7.30 -13.16
N ASN A 118 13.28 -7.92 -12.77
CA ASN A 118 13.87 -9.04 -13.50
C ASN A 118 13.47 -10.42 -12.94
N SER A 119 12.62 -10.46 -11.91
CA SER A 119 12.21 -11.71 -11.28
C SER A 119 11.49 -12.65 -12.25
N SER A 120 11.75 -13.96 -12.15
CA SER A 120 10.96 -14.99 -12.85
C SER A 120 9.56 -15.17 -12.24
N ASN A 121 9.40 -14.85 -10.95
CA ASN A 121 8.11 -14.89 -10.27
C ASN A 121 7.26 -13.67 -10.67
N PHE A 122 6.09 -13.95 -11.25
CA PHE A 122 5.18 -12.94 -11.79
C PHE A 122 4.75 -11.87 -10.77
N TYR A 123 4.54 -12.25 -9.50
CA TYR A 123 4.14 -11.31 -8.45
C TYR A 123 5.25 -10.31 -8.13
N THR A 124 6.45 -10.81 -7.82
CA THR A 124 7.57 -9.92 -7.46
C THR A 124 8.10 -9.16 -8.66
N ARG A 125 7.94 -9.68 -9.88
CA ARG A 125 8.20 -8.94 -11.11
C ARG A 125 7.27 -7.75 -11.28
N ASN A 126 5.96 -7.94 -11.21
CA ASN A 126 5.00 -6.83 -11.34
C ASN A 126 5.22 -5.75 -10.27
N LYS A 127 5.47 -6.15 -9.00
CA LYS A 127 5.80 -5.21 -7.93
C LYS A 127 7.10 -4.44 -8.21
N GLY A 128 8.17 -5.11 -8.63
CA GLY A 128 9.45 -4.46 -8.95
C GLY A 128 9.37 -3.53 -10.17
N GLU A 129 8.61 -3.91 -11.19
CA GLU A 129 8.32 -3.04 -12.33
C GLU A 129 7.54 -1.79 -11.90
N ALA A 130 6.56 -1.94 -11.00
CA ALA A 130 5.76 -0.82 -10.49
C ALA A 130 6.62 0.16 -9.68
N GLU A 131 7.46 -0.36 -8.80
CA GLU A 131 8.43 0.44 -8.04
C GLU A 131 9.35 1.23 -8.98
N LYS A 132 9.93 0.54 -9.99
CA LYS A 132 10.80 1.19 -10.97
C LYS A 132 10.04 2.29 -11.72
N ALA A 133 8.84 2.01 -12.20
CA ALA A 133 8.05 3.02 -12.91
C ALA A 133 7.71 4.23 -12.02
N LEU A 134 7.34 4.02 -10.75
CA LEU A 134 7.06 5.08 -9.78
C LEU A 134 8.31 5.92 -9.47
N GLU A 135 9.47 5.29 -9.34
CA GLU A 135 10.76 5.96 -9.17
C GLU A 135 11.04 6.91 -10.34
N HIS A 136 10.81 6.48 -11.59
CA HIS A 136 11.03 7.30 -12.79
C HIS A 136 10.07 8.49 -12.88
N LEU A 137 8.99 8.52 -12.10
CA LEU A 137 8.12 9.69 -12.05
C LEU A 137 8.77 10.88 -11.34
N ASN A 138 9.83 10.69 -10.53
CA ASN A 138 10.46 11.76 -9.75
C ASN A 138 9.43 12.55 -8.92
N LEU A 139 8.60 11.82 -8.17
CA LEU A 139 7.67 12.40 -7.21
C LEU A 139 8.46 13.19 -6.14
N PRO A 140 7.90 14.27 -5.56
CA PRO A 140 8.61 15.05 -4.54
C PRO A 140 9.07 14.20 -3.34
N CYS A 141 8.24 13.22 -2.95
CA CYS A 141 8.59 12.19 -1.98
C CYS A 141 7.88 10.88 -2.32
N LEU A 142 8.65 9.79 -2.43
CA LEU A 142 8.15 8.45 -2.69
C LEU A 142 8.63 7.49 -1.58
N HIS A 143 7.71 6.95 -0.81
CA HIS A 143 7.97 5.86 0.11
C HIS A 143 7.50 4.52 -0.49
N VAL A 144 8.41 3.55 -0.58
CA VAL A 144 8.13 2.18 -1.03
C VAL A 144 8.28 1.23 0.15
N TYR A 145 7.20 0.58 0.55
CA TYR A 145 7.19 -0.38 1.65
C TYR A 145 7.27 -1.79 1.09
N ARG A 146 8.29 -2.56 1.46
CA ARG A 146 8.49 -3.96 1.05
C ARG A 146 8.28 -4.93 2.22
N PRO A 147 7.03 -5.10 2.71
CA PRO A 147 6.74 -6.00 3.81
C PRO A 147 6.97 -7.46 3.41
N SER A 148 7.33 -8.28 4.39
CA SER A 148 7.27 -9.75 4.28
C SER A 148 5.83 -10.25 4.39
N ALA A 149 5.65 -11.56 4.62
CA ALA A 149 4.36 -12.19 4.87
C ALA A 149 3.55 -11.40 5.90
N LEU A 150 2.36 -10.95 5.50
CA LEU A 150 1.50 -10.14 6.35
C LEU A 150 0.69 -11.01 7.32
N THR A 151 0.56 -10.55 8.56
CA THR A 151 -0.33 -11.15 9.57
C THR A 151 -1.38 -10.14 10.04
N GLY A 152 -2.52 -10.61 10.53
CA GLY A 152 -3.60 -9.77 11.04
C GLY A 152 -4.97 -10.34 10.68
N GLU A 153 -6.00 -9.86 11.35
CA GLU A 153 -7.38 -10.27 11.07
C GLU A 153 -7.85 -9.65 9.75
N ARG A 154 -8.55 -10.46 8.96
CA ARG A 154 -9.15 -10.03 7.69
C ARG A 154 -10.58 -10.53 7.67
N THR A 155 -11.49 -9.72 7.12
CA THR A 155 -12.88 -10.12 6.86
C THR A 155 -12.98 -11.26 5.85
N GLU A 156 -11.98 -11.48 5.00
CA GLU A 156 -11.95 -12.59 4.04
C GLU A 156 -10.81 -13.58 4.32
N SER A 157 -11.15 -14.88 4.33
CA SER A 157 -10.19 -15.95 4.52
C SER A 157 -9.34 -16.18 3.25
N ARG A 158 -8.02 -16.22 3.41
CA ARG A 158 -7.11 -16.86 2.44
C ARG A 158 -6.67 -18.19 3.06
N PRO A 159 -7.19 -19.35 2.60
CA PRO A 159 -6.91 -20.64 3.25
C PRO A 159 -5.41 -20.99 3.35
N MET A 160 -4.60 -20.52 2.39
CA MET A 160 -3.14 -20.66 2.42
C MET A 160 -2.44 -19.72 3.43
N GLU A 161 -3.06 -18.61 3.85
CA GLU A 161 -2.47 -17.70 4.84
C GLU A 161 -2.57 -18.22 6.28
N ALA A 162 -3.58 -19.03 6.63
CA ALA A 162 -3.65 -19.63 7.96
C ALA A 162 -2.50 -20.63 8.19
N VAL A 163 -2.18 -21.43 7.16
CA VAL A 163 -1.07 -22.40 7.17
C VAL A 163 0.28 -21.67 7.17
N VAL A 164 0.47 -20.67 6.29
CA VAL A 164 1.67 -19.84 6.27
C VAL A 164 1.84 -19.07 7.59
N ALA A 165 0.79 -18.52 8.18
CA ALA A 165 0.86 -17.85 9.48
C ALA A 165 1.29 -18.81 10.60
N LYS A 166 0.79 -20.05 10.59
CA LYS A 166 1.16 -21.07 11.58
C LYS A 166 2.62 -21.52 11.43
N ILE A 167 3.10 -21.68 10.19
CA ILE A 167 4.50 -22.00 9.89
C ILE A 167 5.42 -20.82 10.26
N MET A 168 5.03 -19.59 9.88
CA MET A 168 5.80 -18.39 10.17
C MET A 168 5.89 -18.11 11.67
N LYS A 169 4.88 -18.43 12.50
CA LYS A 169 5.00 -18.35 13.96
C LYS A 169 6.16 -19.18 14.52
N VAL A 170 6.49 -20.31 13.89
CA VAL A 170 7.61 -21.18 14.29
C VAL A 170 8.94 -20.72 13.69
N ILE A 171 8.93 -20.27 12.42
CA ILE A 171 10.16 -19.88 11.70
C ILE A 171 10.63 -18.47 12.09
N ASN A 172 9.72 -17.54 12.39
CA ASN A 172 10.03 -16.16 12.77
C ASN A 172 11.14 -16.01 13.82
N PRO A 173 11.09 -16.70 14.99
CA PRO A 173 12.15 -16.56 16.01
C PRO A 173 13.53 -17.00 15.50
N LEU A 174 13.59 -17.93 14.52
CA LEU A 174 14.82 -18.46 13.93
C LEU A 174 15.44 -17.56 12.86
N LEU A 175 14.68 -16.61 12.29
CA LEU A 175 15.16 -15.68 11.26
C LEU A 175 15.95 -14.51 11.86
N LEU A 176 17.18 -14.77 12.30
CA LEU A 176 18.09 -13.78 12.90
C LEU A 176 19.02 -13.10 11.86
N GLY A 177 19.69 -12.03 12.26
CA GLY A 177 20.64 -11.30 11.39
C GLY A 177 20.00 -10.77 10.10
N SER A 178 20.64 -11.01 8.96
CA SER A 178 20.18 -10.58 7.63
C SER A 178 18.85 -11.23 7.18
N LEU A 179 18.39 -12.28 7.87
CA LEU A 179 17.14 -12.97 7.59
C LEU A 179 15.92 -12.31 8.27
N LYS A 180 16.12 -11.35 9.19
CA LYS A 180 15.03 -10.65 9.90
C LYS A 180 14.00 -10.05 8.94
N LYS A 181 14.43 -9.58 7.77
CA LYS A 181 13.54 -9.05 6.71
C LYS A 181 12.48 -10.05 6.24
N TYR A 182 12.66 -11.35 6.42
CA TYR A 182 11.69 -12.37 6.04
C TYR A 182 10.67 -12.68 7.14
N ARG A 183 10.85 -12.18 8.37
CA ARG A 183 9.87 -12.38 9.44
C ARG A 183 8.52 -11.78 9.06
N SER A 184 7.44 -12.46 9.42
CA SER A 184 6.10 -11.92 9.15
C SER A 184 5.89 -10.60 9.89
N ILE A 185 5.10 -9.71 9.29
CA ILE A 185 4.83 -8.38 9.84
C ILE A 185 3.31 -8.13 9.92
N PRO A 186 2.79 -7.61 11.05
CA PRO A 186 1.37 -7.26 11.13
C PRO A 186 0.99 -6.15 10.14
N GLY A 187 -0.18 -6.26 9.52
CA GLY A 187 -0.71 -5.21 8.64
C GLY A 187 -0.81 -3.85 9.34
N ALA A 188 -1.27 -3.86 10.59
CA ALA A 188 -1.31 -2.68 11.46
C ALA A 188 0.07 -2.03 11.68
N THR A 189 1.15 -2.83 11.71
CA THR A 189 2.52 -2.30 11.84
C THR A 189 2.95 -1.57 10.57
N VAL A 190 2.64 -2.11 9.40
CA VAL A 190 2.89 -1.42 8.11
C VAL A 190 2.09 -0.13 8.04
N ALA A 191 0.79 -0.19 8.37
CA ALA A 191 -0.09 0.98 8.40
C ALA A 191 0.43 2.09 9.34
N ARG A 192 0.87 1.72 10.54
CA ARG A 192 1.44 2.66 11.52
C ARG A 192 2.74 3.30 11.05
N ALA A 193 3.61 2.53 10.40
CA ALA A 193 4.82 3.06 9.77
C ALA A 193 4.50 4.04 8.64
N MET A 194 3.51 3.71 7.79
CA MET A 194 3.03 4.60 6.71
C MET A 194 2.52 5.91 7.29
N TYR A 195 1.64 5.85 8.30
CA TYR A 195 1.13 7.01 9.01
C TYR A 195 2.25 7.86 9.62
N LYS A 196 3.20 7.27 10.36
CA LYS A 196 4.30 8.03 10.98
C LYS A 196 5.21 8.69 9.95
N GLN A 197 5.52 8.01 8.84
CA GLN A 197 6.33 8.63 7.78
C GLN A 197 5.57 9.77 7.09
N SER A 198 4.26 9.63 6.90
CA SER A 198 3.48 10.66 6.22
C SER A 198 3.36 11.96 7.01
N LEU A 199 3.66 11.96 8.31
CA LEU A 199 3.72 13.18 9.12
C LEU A 199 4.98 14.00 8.87
N LYS A 200 6.07 13.36 8.41
CA LYS A 200 7.35 14.03 8.13
C LYS A 200 7.25 14.89 6.87
N SER A 201 8.26 15.75 6.68
CA SER A 201 8.39 16.62 5.51
C SER A 201 9.62 16.26 4.66
N ASP A 202 9.91 14.95 4.59
CA ASP A 202 11.04 14.42 3.84
C ASP A 202 10.79 14.53 2.33
N THR A 203 11.88 14.58 1.55
CA THR A 203 11.86 14.58 0.07
C THR A 203 12.78 13.49 -0.47
N GLY A 204 12.48 13.00 -1.67
CA GLY A 204 13.24 11.95 -2.35
C GLY A 204 12.63 10.55 -2.24
N LEU A 205 13.45 9.53 -2.50
CA LEU A 205 13.04 8.12 -2.55
C LEU A 205 13.45 7.39 -1.27
N PHE A 206 12.49 6.71 -0.64
CA PHE A 206 12.71 5.88 0.53
C PHE A 206 12.19 4.47 0.30
N ILE A 207 13.08 3.48 0.30
CA ILE A 207 12.71 2.07 0.24
C ILE A 207 12.83 1.47 1.64
N HIS A 208 11.74 0.90 2.15
CA HIS A 208 11.64 0.34 3.49
C HIS A 208 11.48 -1.19 3.43
N PRO A 209 12.57 -1.96 3.64
CA PRO A 209 12.48 -3.40 3.84
C PRO A 209 11.69 -3.75 5.11
N SER A 210 11.13 -4.95 5.19
CA SER A 210 10.22 -5.38 6.27
C SER A 210 10.76 -5.18 7.70
N ASP A 211 12.06 -5.40 7.93
CA ASP A 211 12.69 -5.18 9.23
C ASP A 211 12.81 -3.69 9.58
N HIS A 212 13.11 -2.85 8.59
CA HIS A 212 13.07 -1.41 8.75
C HIS A 212 11.65 -0.90 9.06
N ILE A 213 10.62 -1.44 8.40
CA ILE A 213 9.22 -1.05 8.66
C ILE A 213 8.84 -1.20 10.14
N ASN A 214 9.29 -2.27 10.80
CA ASN A 214 9.02 -2.48 12.23
C ASN A 214 9.57 -1.35 13.12
N ASN A 215 10.72 -0.78 12.76
CA ASN A 215 11.34 0.31 13.53
C ASN A 215 10.67 1.66 13.28
N LEU A 216 9.87 1.78 12.22
CA LEU A 216 9.14 2.99 11.84
C LEU A 216 7.73 3.05 12.42
N ALA A 217 7.20 1.91 12.89
CA ALA A 217 5.88 1.78 13.45
C ALA A 217 5.78 2.34 14.87
#